data_AF-A0A8S2YFD7-F1
#
_entry.id   AF-A0A8S2YFD7-F1
#
_cell.length_a   1.000
_cell.length_b   1.000
_cell.length_c   1.000
_cell.angle_alpha   90.00
_cell.angle_beta   90.00
_cell.angle_gamma   90.00
#
_symmetry.space_group_name_H-M   'P 1'
#
loop_
_entity.id
_entity.type
_entity.pdbx_description
1 polymer ?
#
loop_
_entity_poly.entity_id
_entity_poly.type
_entity_poly.pdbx_seq_one_letter_code
_entity_poly.pdbx_strand_id
1 'polypeptide(L)'
;QALDSRNINNSICRDAIAKALYSTLFSWLVARINQIVRANINVENSIAILDIFGFENFSLNSFEQLCINYANEALQFYFNRHVFKLEQEEYIKEKLSWKRIEFTDNTDCLDLIAKKPHGI
;
A
#
# COMPACT_ATOMS: atom_id res chain seq x y z
N GLN A 1 3.58 35.36 21.40
CA GLN A 1 3.53 35.17 19.93
C GLN A 1 4.85 34.66 19.35
N ALA A 2 5.96 35.42 19.29
CA ALA A 2 7.21 34.92 18.69
C ALA A 2 7.92 33.78 19.46
N LEU A 3 7.80 33.74 20.79
CA LEU A 3 8.35 32.67 21.64
C LEU A 3 7.56 31.35 21.52
N ASP A 4 6.23 31.41 21.36
CA ASP A 4 5.39 30.22 21.10
C ASP A 4 5.71 29.61 19.75
N SER A 5 5.86 30.43 18.70
CA SER A 5 6.22 29.93 17.36
C SER A 5 7.60 29.25 17.35
N ARG A 6 8.57 29.73 18.13
CA ARG A 6 9.89 29.06 18.29
C ARG A 6 9.77 27.72 19.02
N ASN A 7 8.95 27.66 20.08
CA ASN A 7 8.74 26.41 20.82
C ASN A 7 8.00 25.36 19.99
N ILE A 8 7.01 25.77 19.19
CA ILE A 8 6.31 24.89 18.25
C ILE A 8 7.28 24.34 17.19
N ASN A 9 8.11 25.20 16.60
CA ASN A 9 9.11 24.77 15.60
C ASN A 9 10.16 23.80 16.19
N ASN A 10 10.60 24.03 17.44
CA ASN A 10 11.50 23.11 18.12
C ASN A 10 10.85 21.74 18.37
N SER A 11 9.56 21.70 18.73
CA SER A 11 8.83 20.44 18.87
C SER A 11 8.71 19.69 17.55
N ILE A 12 8.38 20.39 16.46
CA ILE A 12 8.28 19.79 15.12
C ILE A 12 9.62 19.20 14.67
N CYS A 13 10.72 19.94 14.84
CA CYS A 13 12.06 19.44 14.50
C CYS A 13 12.45 18.21 15.33
N ARG A 14 12.17 18.22 16.64
CA ARG A 14 12.42 17.06 17.51
C ARG A 14 11.64 15.83 17.02
N ASP A 15 10.35 16.00 16.73
CA ASP A 15 9.48 14.89 16.31
C ASP A 15 9.89 14.38 14.91
N ALA A 16 10.29 15.26 14.01
CA ALA A 16 10.83 14.89 12.70
C ALA A 16 12.14 14.09 12.83
N ILE A 17 13.07 14.53 13.69
CA ILE A 17 14.31 13.81 13.95
C ILE A 17 14.03 12.44 14.58
N ALA A 18 13.11 12.38 15.56
CA ALA A 18 12.73 11.12 16.20
C ALA A 18 12.16 10.11 15.18
N LYS A 19 11.24 10.57 14.31
CA LYS A 19 10.68 9.75 13.22
C LYS A 19 11.76 9.29 12.23
N ALA A 20 12.68 10.18 11.85
CA ALA A 20 13.77 9.85 10.93
C ALA A 20 14.75 8.84 11.52
N LEU A 21 15.13 8.99 12.79
CA LEU A 21 16.00 8.04 13.50
C LEU A 21 15.34 6.67 13.60
N TYR A 22 14.08 6.61 14.02
CA TYR A 22 13.32 5.36 14.09
C TYR A 22 13.22 4.69 12.72
N SER A 23 12.83 5.43 11.68
CA SER A 23 12.72 4.91 10.33
C SER A 23 14.05 4.36 9.82
N THR A 24 15.16 5.09 10.04
CA THR A 24 16.49 4.66 9.60
C THR A 24 16.93 3.39 10.32
N LEU A 25 16.72 3.32 11.64
CA LEU A 25 17.07 2.14 12.43
C LEU A 25 16.24 0.92 12.02
N PHE A 26 14.93 1.10 11.82
CA PHE A 26 14.04 0.02 11.38
C PHE A 26 14.45 -0.50 10.00
N SER A 27 14.68 0.39 9.03
CA SER A 27 15.15 -0.01 7.70
C SER A 27 16.50 -0.72 7.75
N TRP A 28 17.44 -0.26 8.59
CA TRP A 28 18.72 -0.93 8.80
C TRP A 28 18.54 -2.35 9.38
N LEU A 29 17.66 -2.52 10.36
CA LEU A 29 17.38 -3.82 10.96
C LEU A 29 16.81 -4.81 9.94
N VAL A 30 15.82 -4.38 9.14
CA VAL A 30 15.25 -5.20 8.05
C VAL A 30 16.34 -5.59 7.05
N ALA A 31 17.17 -4.64 6.62
CA ALA A 31 18.28 -4.91 5.71
C ALA A 31 19.29 -5.91 6.30
N ARG A 32 19.60 -5.78 7.59
CA ARG A 32 20.53 -6.68 8.30
C ARG A 32 20.00 -8.10 8.38
N ILE A 33 18.71 -8.27 8.72
CA ILE A 33 18.05 -9.59 8.74
C ILE A 33 18.07 -10.19 7.33
N ASN A 34 17.72 -9.42 6.30
CA ASN A 34 17.71 -9.89 4.92
C ASN A 34 19.09 -10.35 4.44
N GLN A 35 20.18 -9.70 4.86
CA GLN A 35 21.55 -10.15 4.54
C GLN A 35 21.89 -11.49 5.17
N ILE A 36 21.36 -11.80 6.35
CA ILE A 36 21.62 -13.06 7.06
C ILE A 36 20.77 -14.19 6.48
N VAL A 37 19.51 -13.91 6.13
CA VAL A 37 18.53 -14.93 5.68
C VAL A 37 18.66 -15.24 4.19
N ARG A 38 19.14 -14.30 3.36
CA ARG A 38 19.28 -14.52 1.91
C ARG A 38 20.17 -15.73 1.61
N ALA A 39 19.60 -16.74 0.98
CA ALA A 39 20.36 -17.81 0.37
C ALA A 39 21.09 -17.30 -0.89
N ASN A 40 22.36 -17.68 -1.08
CA ASN A 40 23.15 -17.37 -2.28
C ASN A 40 22.73 -18.25 -3.48
N ILE A 41 21.44 -18.31 -3.75
CA ILE A 41 20.85 -19.10 -4.84
C ILE A 41 20.06 -18.13 -5.71
N ASN A 42 20.27 -18.18 -7.03
CA ASN A 42 19.37 -17.50 -7.96
C ASN A 42 17.99 -18.12 -7.83
N VAL A 43 17.07 -17.40 -7.19
CA VAL A 43 15.72 -17.88 -6.97
C VAL A 43 14.89 -17.52 -8.21
N GLU A 44 14.61 -18.49 -9.08
CA GLU A 44 13.72 -18.30 -10.23
C GLU A 44 12.25 -18.11 -9.80
N ASN A 45 11.86 -18.75 -8.70
CA ASN A 45 10.49 -18.74 -8.17
C ASN A 45 10.48 -18.30 -6.71
N SER A 46 9.56 -17.42 -6.33
CA SER A 46 9.42 -16.98 -4.93
C SER A 46 7.98 -17.11 -4.45
N ILE A 47 7.83 -17.40 -3.15
CA ILE A 47 6.55 -17.36 -2.45
C ILE A 47 6.60 -16.15 -1.52
N ALA A 48 5.62 -15.25 -1.67
CA ALA A 48 5.48 -14.07 -0.84
C ALA A 48 4.19 -14.16 -0.02
N ILE A 49 4.28 -13.74 1.24
CA ILE A 49 3.13 -13.58 2.13
C ILE A 49 3.04 -12.10 2.46
N LEU A 50 1.84 -11.54 2.32
CA LEU A 50 1.56 -10.14 2.64
C LEU A 50 0.65 -10.11 3.87
N ASP A 51 1.15 -9.52 4.95
CA ASP A 51 0.39 -9.25 6.18
C ASP A 51 0.23 -7.73 6.32
N ILE A 52 -1.01 -7.26 6.23
CA ILE A 52 -1.37 -5.84 6.21
C ILE A 52 -2.66 -5.60 6.98
N PHE A 53 -2.88 -4.36 7.40
CA PHE A 53 -4.15 -3.93 7.97
C PHE A 53 -5.28 -3.96 6.93
N GLY A 54 -6.47 -4.39 7.34
CA GLY A 54 -7.70 -4.24 6.55
C GLY A 54 -8.24 -2.82 6.57
N PHE A 55 -9.41 -2.60 5.97
CA PHE A 55 -10.08 -1.30 6.01
C PHE A 55 -10.38 -0.83 7.44
N GLU A 56 -10.08 0.45 7.72
CA GLU A 56 -10.35 1.10 8.99
C GLU A 56 -11.45 2.16 8.84
N ASN A 57 -12.35 2.21 9.82
CA ASN A 57 -13.40 3.23 9.91
C ASN A 57 -13.67 3.58 11.38
N PHE A 58 -13.06 4.66 11.85
CA PHE A 58 -13.24 5.20 13.19
C PHE A 58 -14.14 6.44 13.19
N SER A 59 -14.56 6.89 14.38
CA SER A 59 -15.33 8.13 14.53
C SER A 59 -14.54 9.37 14.06
N LEU A 60 -13.22 9.34 14.15
CA LEU A 60 -12.31 10.34 13.61
C LEU A 60 -11.17 9.61 12.90
N ASN A 61 -11.09 9.76 11.58
CA ASN A 61 -10.04 9.19 10.75
C ASN A 61 -9.00 10.27 10.41
N SER A 62 -7.72 9.93 10.56
CA SER A 62 -6.60 10.80 10.23
C SER A 62 -5.98 10.40 8.89
N PHE A 63 -4.88 11.06 8.51
CA PHE A 63 -4.13 10.74 7.30
C PHE A 63 -3.67 9.27 7.26
N GLU A 64 -3.36 8.69 8.42
CA GLU A 64 -2.96 7.29 8.56
C GLU A 64 -4.04 6.33 8.06
N GLN A 65 -5.31 6.54 8.45
CA GLN A 65 -6.43 5.73 7.98
C GLN A 65 -6.64 5.89 6.46
N LEU A 66 -6.44 7.09 5.92
CA LEU A 66 -6.50 7.31 4.47
C LEU A 66 -5.42 6.48 3.75
N CYS A 67 -4.18 6.45 4.25
CA CYS A 67 -3.12 5.62 3.68
C CYS A 67 -3.45 4.12 3.75
N ILE A 68 -3.99 3.65 4.88
CA ILE A 68 -4.39 2.25 5.08
C ILE A 68 -5.52 1.87 4.11
N ASN A 69 -6.56 2.69 4.02
CA ASN A 69 -7.71 2.42 3.16
C ASN A 69 -7.34 2.53 1.69
N TYR A 70 -6.49 3.48 1.30
CA TYR A 70 -5.98 3.57 -0.08
C TYR A 70 -5.16 2.33 -0.48
N ALA A 71 -4.31 1.81 0.42
CA ALA A 71 -3.56 0.57 0.17
C ALA A 71 -4.51 -0.62 -0.04
N ASN A 72 -5.57 -0.72 0.77
CA ASN A 72 -6.60 -1.76 0.62
C ASN A 72 -7.37 -1.60 -0.70
N GLU A 73 -7.72 -0.38 -1.10
CA GLU A 73 -8.40 -0.11 -2.37
C GLU A 73 -7.54 -0.51 -3.58
N ALA A 74 -6.23 -0.24 -3.53
CA ALA A 74 -5.29 -0.64 -4.57
C ALA A 74 -5.15 -2.17 -4.67
N LEU A 75 -5.19 -2.86 -3.53
CA LEU A 75 -5.20 -4.33 -3.50
C LEU A 75 -6.51 -4.91 -4.02
N GLN A 76 -7.64 -4.28 -3.71
CA GLN A 76 -8.94 -4.67 -4.26
C GLN A 76 -8.96 -4.52 -5.79
N PHE A 77 -8.38 -3.45 -6.33
CA PHE A 77 -8.23 -3.27 -7.77
C PHE A 77 -7.35 -4.36 -8.39
N TYR A 78 -6.21 -4.66 -7.75
CA TYR A 78 -5.32 -5.75 -8.20
C TYR A 78 -6.03 -7.10 -8.21
N PHE A 79 -6.78 -7.41 -7.14
CA PHE A 79 -7.58 -8.63 -7.00
C PHE A 79 -8.63 -8.73 -8.11
N ASN A 80 -9.43 -7.67 -8.31
CA ASN A 80 -10.47 -7.64 -9.33
C ASN A 80 -9.89 -7.89 -10.73
N ARG A 81 -8.74 -7.28 -11.03
CA ARG A 81 -8.07 -7.47 -12.30
C ARG A 81 -7.57 -8.91 -12.49
N HIS A 82 -6.91 -9.50 -11.50
CA HIS A 82 -6.32 -10.83 -11.65
C HIS A 82 -7.36 -11.94 -11.62
N VAL A 83 -8.29 -11.89 -10.66
CA VAL A 83 -9.26 -12.96 -10.45
C VAL A 83 -10.40 -12.91 -11.45
N PHE A 84 -10.86 -11.73 -11.85
CA PHE A 84 -11.99 -11.64 -12.79
C PHE A 84 -11.55 -11.31 -14.21
N LYS A 85 -10.69 -10.32 -14.42
CA LYS A 85 -10.40 -9.88 -15.79
C LYS A 85 -9.49 -10.87 -16.52
N LEU A 86 -8.36 -11.24 -15.93
CA LEU A 86 -7.38 -12.13 -16.57
C LEU A 86 -7.92 -13.57 -16.74
N GLU A 87 -8.59 -14.12 -15.72
CA GLU A 87 -9.23 -15.43 -15.83
C GLU A 87 -10.19 -15.47 -17.02
N GLN A 88 -11.10 -14.49 -17.12
CA GLN A 88 -12.06 -14.44 -18.23
C GLN A 88 -11.41 -14.32 -19.60
N GLU A 89 -10.32 -13.56 -19.70
CA GLU A 89 -9.53 -13.45 -20.93
C GLU A 89 -8.91 -14.80 -21.32
N GLU A 90 -8.45 -15.60 -20.36
CA GLU A 90 -7.90 -16.94 -20.61
C GLU A 90 -8.99 -17.94 -21.03
N TYR A 91 -10.16 -17.96 -20.38
CA TYR A 91 -11.29 -18.80 -20.81
C TYR A 91 -11.72 -18.52 -22.26
N ILE A 92 -11.77 -17.24 -22.64
CA ILE A 92 -12.10 -16.83 -24.02
C ILE A 92 -11.03 -17.32 -24.99
N LYS A 93 -9.75 -17.18 -24.63
CA LYS A 93 -8.60 -17.60 -25.43
C LYS A 93 -8.58 -19.12 -25.65
N GLU A 94 -8.94 -19.89 -24.63
CA GLU A 94 -9.07 -21.35 -24.72
C GLU A 94 -10.37 -21.83 -25.37
N LYS A 95 -11.26 -20.89 -25.75
CA LYS A 95 -12.59 -21.15 -26.36
C LYS A 95 -13.49 -22.01 -25.46
N LEU A 96 -13.34 -21.86 -24.15
CA LEU A 96 -14.16 -22.54 -23.15
C LEU A 96 -15.45 -21.77 -22.92
N SER A 97 -16.54 -22.49 -22.64
CA SER A 97 -17.81 -21.87 -22.28
C SER A 97 -17.68 -21.18 -20.92
N TRP A 98 -17.74 -19.85 -20.91
CA TRP A 98 -17.66 -19.07 -19.69
C TRP A 98 -18.89 -18.17 -19.52
N LYS A 99 -19.39 -18.07 -18.28
CA LYS A 99 -20.42 -17.10 -17.91
C LYS A 99 -19.74 -15.88 -17.30
N ARG A 100 -19.77 -14.75 -18.00
CA ARG A 100 -19.17 -13.49 -17.53
C ARG A 100 -19.64 -13.16 -16.11
N ILE A 101 -18.68 -12.95 -15.22
CA ILE A 101 -18.88 -12.50 -13.85
C ILE A 101 -18.72 -10.98 -13.87
N GLU A 102 -19.76 -10.29 -13.41
CA GLU A 102 -19.68 -8.86 -13.16
C GLU A 102 -19.06 -8.61 -11.78
N PHE A 103 -18.21 -7.59 -11.71
CA PHE A 103 -17.57 -7.15 -10.48
C PHE A 103 -17.59 -5.63 -10.42
N THR A 104 -17.52 -5.08 -9.21
CA THR A 104 -17.47 -3.64 -9.00
C THR A 104 -16.07 -3.12 -9.30
N ASP A 105 -15.95 -2.24 -10.28
CA ASP A 105 -14.71 -1.52 -10.56
C ASP A 105 -14.56 -0.36 -9.56
N ASN A 106 -13.38 -0.27 -8.96
CA ASN A 106 -13.03 0.76 -7.99
C ASN A 106 -12.01 1.77 -8.53
N THR A 107 -11.72 1.74 -9.84
CA THR A 107 -10.79 2.66 -10.50
C THR A 107 -11.09 4.12 -10.19
N ASP A 108 -12.37 4.53 -10.18
CA ASP A 108 -12.75 5.92 -9.91
C ASP A 108 -12.36 6.38 -8.49
N CYS A 109 -12.41 5.47 -7.51
CA CYS A 109 -11.97 5.74 -6.13
C CYS A 109 -10.45 5.93 -6.06
N LEU A 110 -9.69 5.07 -6.74
CA LEU A 110 -8.25 5.19 -6.84
C LEU A 110 -7.82 6.45 -7.58
N ASP A 111 -8.53 6.79 -8.66
CA ASP A 111 -8.28 7.96 -9.47
C ASP A 111 -8.53 9.24 -8.66
N LEU A 112 -9.58 9.27 -7.85
CA LEU A 112 -9.86 10.40 -6.95
C LEU A 112 -8.67 10.68 -6.01
N ILE A 113 -8.00 9.65 -5.51
CA ILE A 113 -6.91 9.80 -4.55
C ILE A 113 -5.57 10.05 -5.26
N ALA A 114 -5.24 9.31 -6.32
CA ALA A 114 -3.87 9.25 -6.84
C ALA A 114 -3.68 9.71 -8.29
N LYS A 115 -4.76 10.07 -9.02
CA LYS A 115 -4.65 10.43 -10.44
C LYS A 115 -3.94 11.76 -10.62
N LYS A 116 -2.81 11.76 -11.32
CA LYS A 116 -2.16 13.02 -11.70
C LYS A 116 -2.97 13.76 -12.77
N PRO A 117 -3.06 15.10 -12.75
CA PRO A 117 -2.49 16.02 -11.76
C PRO A 117 -3.48 16.41 -10.63
N HIS A 118 -4.64 15.76 -10.54
CA HIS A 118 -5.81 16.26 -9.78
C HIS A 118 -6.27 15.39 -8.61
N GLY A 119 -5.52 14.34 -8.23
CA GLY A 119 -5.77 13.58 -7.01
C GLY A 119 -5.67 14.47 -5.78
N ILE A 120 -6.33 14.05 -4.69
CA ILE A 120 -6.27 14.70 -3.37
C ILE A 120 -4.82 14.99 -2.96
#